data_AF-A0A180F673-F1
#
_entry.id   AF-A0A180F673-F1
#
_cell.length_a   1.000
_cell.length_b   1.000
_cell.length_c   1.000
_cell.angle_alpha   90.00
_cell.angle_beta   90.00
_cell.angle_gamma   90.00
#
_symmetry.space_group_name_H-M   'P 1'
#
loop_
_entity.id
_entity.type
_entity.pdbx_description
1 polymer ?
#
loop_
_entity_poly.entity_id
_entity_poly.type
_entity_poly.pdbx_seq_one_letter_code
_entity_poly.pdbx_strand_id
1 'polypeptide(L)'
;MLETAAESSVIISVYKNPYQKNISTFAIKNTMVAYKRILLKLSGESLAGKKQYGIDESRLNEYAGQIKEIAEAGVQVGIVIGGGNIFRGLSGAAKGFDRVKGDQMGMLATAINSLALASALEAAGVKTNMLTAVRMEPIGEFHNKRRAIELLEQGHVVIFSCGTGNPFFTTDTGSSLRGIEIEADVMLKGTRVDGIYTADPEKDPSAIKFTDITYDEIYRRGLKVMDLTATTMCKENNLPVIVFDMDTCGNLKRVVNGESIGTLVHN
;
A
#
# COMPACT_ATOMS: atom_id res chain seq x y z
N MET A 1 -10.09 -8.67 50.79
CA MET A 1 -9.41 -8.29 49.52
C MET A 1 -9.09 -9.62 48.82
N LEU A 2 -9.95 -10.26 48.02
CA LEU A 2 -10.81 -9.79 46.93
C LEU A 2 -10.08 -8.79 46.03
N GLU A 3 -9.47 -9.28 44.95
CA GLU A 3 -9.96 -9.09 43.57
C GLU A 3 -8.95 -9.67 42.55
N THR A 4 -9.35 -10.74 41.85
CA THR A 4 -8.82 -11.06 40.52
C THR A 4 -10.01 -11.01 39.56
N ALA A 5 -9.86 -10.20 38.52
CA ALA A 5 -10.89 -9.78 37.58
C ALA A 5 -11.56 -10.95 36.85
N ALA A 6 -12.88 -10.82 36.68
CA ALA A 6 -13.74 -11.72 35.93
C ALA A 6 -13.64 -11.44 34.41
N GLU A 7 -13.26 -12.44 33.64
CA GLU A 7 -13.54 -12.50 32.20
C GLU A 7 -15.04 -12.67 31.98
N SER A 8 -15.65 -11.74 31.25
CA SER A 8 -17.08 -11.74 30.96
C SER A 8 -17.33 -12.46 29.63
N SER A 9 -17.57 -13.77 29.67
CA SER A 9 -18.13 -14.50 28.53
C SER A 9 -19.65 -14.30 28.48
N VAL A 10 -20.15 -13.65 27.43
CA VAL A 10 -21.59 -13.55 27.16
C VAL A 10 -22.10 -14.93 26.71
N ILE A 11 -22.82 -15.64 27.58
CA ILE A 11 -23.49 -16.90 27.24
C ILE A 11 -24.87 -16.55 26.67
N ILE A 12 -25.01 -16.60 25.34
CA ILE A 12 -26.33 -16.62 24.70
C ILE A 12 -26.85 -18.06 24.74
N SER A 13 -27.84 -18.32 25.60
CA SER A 13 -28.58 -19.59 25.62
C SER A 13 -29.50 -19.65 24.39
N VAL A 14 -29.13 -20.47 23.40
CA VAL A 14 -30.00 -20.79 22.26
C VAL A 14 -30.78 -22.06 22.58
N TYR A 15 -32.11 -21.96 22.57
CA TYR A 15 -33.04 -23.09 22.67
C TYR A 15 -32.68 -24.19 21.64
N LYS A 16 -32.44 -25.42 22.09
CA LYS A 16 -32.13 -26.57 21.23
C LYS A 16 -33.39 -27.07 20.51
N ASN A 17 -33.42 -26.92 19.18
CA ASN A 17 -34.35 -27.62 18.30
C ASN A 17 -33.77 -29.02 17.98
N PRO A 18 -34.50 -30.13 18.19
CA PRO A 18 -33.96 -31.50 18.07
C PRO A 18 -33.72 -32.01 16.63
N TYR A 19 -33.74 -31.15 15.59
CA TYR A 19 -33.65 -31.57 14.18
C TYR A 19 -32.55 -30.89 13.33
N GLN A 20 -31.41 -30.46 13.90
CA GLN A 20 -30.28 -29.96 13.10
C GLN A 20 -29.06 -30.89 13.13
N LYS A 21 -28.76 -31.48 11.96
CA LYS A 21 -27.52 -32.21 11.63
C LYS A 21 -26.29 -31.32 11.87
N ASN A 22 -25.24 -31.95 12.40
CA ASN A 22 -23.85 -31.49 12.53
C ASN A 22 -23.50 -30.21 11.74
N ILE A 23 -23.62 -29.06 12.39
CA ILE A 23 -22.98 -27.82 11.94
C ILE A 23 -21.58 -27.86 12.56
N SER A 24 -20.58 -28.19 11.74
CA SER A 24 -19.18 -28.02 12.12
C SER A 24 -18.96 -26.56 12.51
N THR A 25 -18.57 -26.34 13.76
CA THR A 25 -18.24 -25.02 14.30
C THR A 25 -17.02 -24.49 13.53
N PHE A 26 -17.24 -23.71 12.49
CA PHE A 26 -16.18 -22.87 11.92
C PHE A 26 -15.86 -21.83 13.00
N ALA A 27 -14.67 -21.94 13.58
CA ALA A 27 -14.11 -20.88 14.39
C ALA A 27 -13.96 -19.64 13.49
N ILE A 28 -14.87 -18.66 13.65
CA ILE A 28 -14.70 -17.35 13.07
C ILE A 28 -13.49 -16.75 13.78
N LYS A 29 -12.31 -16.80 13.14
CA LYS A 29 -11.16 -16.00 13.58
C LYS A 29 -11.57 -14.55 13.39
N ASN A 30 -12.12 -13.96 14.45
CA ASN A 30 -12.42 -12.54 14.49
C ASN A 30 -11.10 -11.79 14.76
N THR A 31 -10.18 -11.82 13.79
CA THR A 31 -9.07 -10.86 13.75
C THR A 31 -9.67 -9.55 13.25
N MET A 32 -10.06 -8.69 14.17
CA MET A 32 -10.48 -7.32 13.85
C MET A 32 -9.27 -6.61 13.23
N VAL A 33 -9.28 -6.47 11.91
CA VAL A 33 -8.31 -5.62 11.19
C VAL A 33 -8.64 -4.16 11.50
N ALA A 34 -7.61 -3.34 11.73
CA ALA A 34 -7.80 -1.91 12.05
C ALA A 34 -8.25 -1.11 10.83
N TYR A 35 -7.89 -1.57 9.64
CA TYR A 35 -8.24 -0.96 8.36
C TYR A 35 -8.97 -1.97 7.48
N LYS A 36 -10.15 -1.59 6.98
CA LYS A 36 -10.95 -2.39 6.06
C LYS A 36 -10.42 -2.26 4.64
N ARG A 37 -10.06 -1.05 4.21
CA ARG A 37 -9.55 -0.74 2.88
C ARG A 37 -8.27 0.05 2.97
N ILE A 38 -7.24 -0.42 2.30
CA ILE A 38 -5.93 0.24 2.27
C ILE A 38 -5.52 0.59 0.84
N LEU A 39 -4.67 1.60 0.73
CA LEU A 39 -3.84 1.78 -0.45
C LEU A 39 -2.37 1.53 -0.10
N LEU A 40 -1.81 0.43 -0.58
CA LEU A 40 -0.40 0.10 -0.43
C LEU A 40 0.42 0.73 -1.56
N LYS A 41 1.28 1.69 -1.23
CA LYS A 41 2.26 2.27 -2.14
C LYS A 41 3.60 1.56 -1.99
N LEU A 42 4.09 0.99 -3.08
CA LEU A 42 5.41 0.35 -3.17
C LEU A 42 6.36 1.20 -4.03
N SER A 43 7.63 1.30 -3.63
CA SER A 43 8.65 1.87 -4.53
C SER A 43 9.02 0.85 -5.60
N GLY A 44 9.29 1.31 -6.82
CA GLY A 44 9.80 0.43 -7.88
C GLY A 44 11.15 -0.16 -7.50
N GLU A 45 12.02 0.65 -6.90
CA GLU A 45 13.32 0.26 -6.35
C GLU A 45 13.24 -0.91 -5.37
N SER A 46 12.14 -1.05 -4.64
CA SER A 46 11.99 -2.13 -3.69
C SER A 46 11.91 -3.49 -4.42
N LEU A 47 11.33 -3.54 -5.63
CA LEU A 47 11.31 -4.75 -6.46
C LEU A 47 12.67 -5.14 -7.03
N ALA A 48 13.66 -4.25 -7.07
CA ALA A 48 14.99 -4.62 -7.54
C ALA A 48 15.70 -5.57 -6.56
N GLY A 49 15.24 -5.66 -5.29
CA GLY A 49 15.82 -6.54 -4.29
C GLY A 49 17.32 -6.30 -4.11
N LYS A 50 18.11 -7.37 -4.25
CA LYS A 50 19.59 -7.28 -4.22
C LYS A 50 20.20 -6.82 -5.54
N LYS A 51 19.40 -6.76 -6.62
CA LYS A 51 19.84 -6.27 -7.93
C LYS A 51 19.81 -4.73 -7.92
N GLN A 52 20.65 -4.11 -8.75
CA GLN A 52 20.63 -2.66 -8.96
C GLN A 52 19.54 -2.20 -9.94
N TYR A 53 18.99 -3.13 -10.73
CA TYR A 53 18.05 -2.86 -11.82
C TYR A 53 17.13 -4.05 -12.08
N GLY A 54 15.94 -3.78 -12.62
CA GLY A 54 14.97 -4.79 -13.01
C GLY A 54 14.13 -5.30 -11.84
N ILE A 55 13.72 -6.56 -11.90
CA ILE A 55 12.81 -7.19 -10.94
C ILE A 55 13.51 -8.41 -10.32
N ASP A 56 13.46 -8.49 -9.00
CA ASP A 56 13.91 -9.63 -8.20
C ASP A 56 12.71 -10.52 -7.88
N GLU A 57 12.76 -11.76 -8.39
CA GLU A 57 11.67 -12.73 -8.25
C GLU A 57 11.43 -13.13 -6.80
N SER A 58 12.48 -13.20 -5.96
CA SER A 58 12.32 -13.55 -4.55
C SER A 58 11.55 -12.45 -3.83
N ARG A 59 11.94 -11.19 -4.04
CA ARG A 59 11.25 -10.04 -3.45
C ARG A 59 9.81 -9.92 -3.93
N LEU A 60 9.58 -10.15 -5.22
CA LEU A 60 8.24 -10.14 -5.81
C LEU A 60 7.32 -11.18 -5.15
N ASN A 61 7.83 -12.41 -4.96
CA ASN A 61 7.10 -13.49 -4.30
C ASN A 61 6.87 -13.23 -2.80
N GLU A 62 7.84 -12.64 -2.10
CA GLU A 62 7.69 -12.21 -0.71
C GLU A 62 6.56 -11.19 -0.55
N TYR A 63 6.51 -10.18 -1.44
CA TYR A 63 5.43 -9.20 -1.42
C TYR A 63 4.08 -9.83 -1.74
N ALA A 64 4.01 -10.70 -2.76
CA ALA A 64 2.79 -11.42 -3.09
C ALA A 64 2.27 -12.25 -1.90
N GLY A 65 3.16 -12.92 -1.17
CA GLY A 65 2.81 -13.67 0.04
C GLY A 65 2.26 -12.79 1.17
N GLN A 66 2.92 -11.66 1.45
CA GLN A 66 2.45 -10.71 2.47
C GLN A 66 1.10 -10.06 2.10
N ILE A 67 0.90 -9.71 0.83
CA ILE A 67 -0.36 -9.14 0.33
C ILE A 67 -1.48 -10.19 0.37
N LYS A 68 -1.18 -11.44 -0.01
CA LYS A 68 -2.12 -12.56 0.10
C LYS A 68 -2.63 -12.71 1.53
N GLU A 69 -1.73 -12.68 2.50
CA GLU A 69 -2.09 -12.88 3.92
C GLU A 69 -3.12 -11.86 4.41
N ILE A 70 -2.97 -10.58 4.04
CA ILE A 70 -3.94 -9.54 4.43
C ILE A 70 -5.22 -9.59 3.59
N ALA A 71 -5.14 -9.96 2.31
CA ALA A 71 -6.32 -10.11 1.46
C ALA A 71 -7.20 -11.28 1.93
N GLU A 72 -6.60 -12.41 2.33
CA GLU A 72 -7.31 -13.55 2.95
C GLU A 72 -7.92 -13.20 4.31
N ALA A 73 -7.38 -12.20 5.01
CA ALA A 73 -7.98 -11.64 6.23
C ALA A 73 -9.18 -10.71 5.95
N GLY A 74 -9.57 -10.50 4.69
CA GLY A 74 -10.72 -9.70 4.28
C GLY A 74 -10.43 -8.22 4.03
N VAL A 75 -9.15 -7.83 4.02
CA VAL A 75 -8.72 -6.46 3.75
C VAL A 75 -8.85 -6.17 2.25
N GLN A 76 -9.44 -5.04 1.90
CA GLN A 76 -9.55 -4.57 0.53
C GLN A 76 -8.27 -3.83 0.15
N VAL A 77 -7.48 -4.40 -0.78
CA VAL A 77 -6.13 -3.92 -1.07
C VAL A 77 -6.04 -3.26 -2.45
N GLY A 78 -5.89 -1.92 -2.44
CA GLY A 78 -5.40 -1.18 -3.60
C GLY A 78 -3.88 -1.07 -3.59
N ILE A 79 -3.22 -1.16 -4.73
CA ILE A 79 -1.76 -1.08 -4.84
C ILE A 79 -1.35 -0.03 -5.87
N VAL A 80 -0.36 0.80 -5.54
CA VAL A 80 0.37 1.60 -6.53
C VAL A 80 1.85 1.25 -6.43
N ILE A 81 2.49 1.03 -7.58
CA ILE A 81 3.92 0.69 -7.62
C ILE A 81 4.71 1.65 -8.51
N GLY A 82 5.84 2.15 -7.98
CA GLY A 82 6.78 3.00 -8.71
C GLY A 82 7.50 2.26 -9.83
N GLY A 83 8.16 3.00 -10.74
CA GLY A 83 8.89 2.46 -11.90
C GLY A 83 10.41 2.62 -11.84
N GLY A 84 10.94 3.12 -10.72
CA GLY A 84 12.34 3.58 -10.60
C GLY A 84 13.42 2.50 -10.72
N ASN A 85 13.06 1.22 -10.63
CA ASN A 85 13.92 0.06 -10.92
C ASN A 85 14.10 -0.24 -12.41
N ILE A 86 13.23 0.30 -13.29
CA ILE A 86 13.30 0.13 -14.75
C ILE A 86 13.65 1.46 -15.41
N PHE A 87 13.07 2.57 -14.96
CA PHE A 87 13.32 3.86 -15.57
C PHE A 87 13.41 4.99 -14.55
N ARG A 88 14.47 5.80 -14.63
CA ARG A 88 14.70 6.99 -13.80
C ARG A 88 14.82 8.23 -14.68
N GLY A 89 13.68 8.75 -15.13
CA GLY A 89 13.61 9.83 -16.14
C GLY A 89 14.34 11.12 -15.79
N LEU A 90 14.37 11.49 -14.51
CA LEU A 90 15.02 12.72 -14.05
C LEU A 90 16.54 12.71 -14.26
N SER A 91 17.18 11.54 -14.28
CA SER A 91 18.63 11.40 -14.54
C SER A 91 19.01 11.76 -15.99
N GLY A 92 18.04 11.64 -16.92
CA GLY A 92 18.23 11.92 -18.35
C GLY A 92 17.81 13.33 -18.76
N ALA A 93 16.81 13.93 -18.09
CA ALA A 93 16.30 15.26 -18.44
C ALA A 93 17.39 16.36 -18.36
N ALA A 94 18.32 16.24 -17.39
CA ALA A 94 19.48 17.13 -17.28
C ALA A 94 20.46 17.03 -18.46
N LYS A 95 20.33 16.02 -19.32
CA LYS A 95 21.17 15.77 -20.52
C LYS A 95 20.45 16.11 -21.83
N GLY A 96 19.38 16.92 -21.80
CA GLY A 96 18.66 17.40 -22.99
C GLY A 96 17.47 16.52 -23.42
N PHE A 97 16.99 15.63 -22.55
CA PHE A 97 15.83 14.78 -22.82
C PHE A 97 14.52 15.52 -22.50
N ASP A 98 13.51 15.34 -23.36
CA ASP A 98 12.17 15.89 -23.12
C ASP A 98 11.54 15.28 -21.86
N ARG A 99 11.18 16.15 -20.90
CA ARG A 99 10.67 15.72 -19.59
C ARG A 99 9.35 14.94 -19.71
N VAL A 100 8.47 15.35 -20.62
CA VAL A 100 7.18 14.68 -20.84
C VAL A 100 7.39 13.24 -21.30
N LYS A 101 8.26 13.02 -22.30
CA LYS A 101 8.63 11.66 -22.75
C LYS A 101 9.28 10.84 -21.64
N GLY A 102 10.14 11.46 -20.82
CA GLY A 102 10.73 10.80 -19.66
C GLY A 102 9.68 10.31 -18.67
N ASP A 103 8.71 11.15 -18.30
CA ASP A 103 7.66 10.77 -17.37
C ASP A 103 6.72 9.70 -17.98
N GLN A 104 6.47 9.74 -19.29
CA GLN A 104 5.74 8.69 -20.01
C GLN A 104 6.48 7.34 -19.97
N MET A 105 7.80 7.32 -20.17
CA MET A 105 8.62 6.11 -19.98
C MET A 105 8.53 5.60 -18.54
N GLY A 106 8.52 6.51 -17.56
CA GLY A 106 8.27 6.18 -16.15
C GLY A 106 6.90 5.53 -15.93
N MET A 107 5.84 6.05 -16.55
CA MET A 107 4.49 5.45 -16.49
C MET A 107 4.46 4.04 -17.10
N LEU A 108 5.16 3.82 -18.22
CA LEU A 108 5.29 2.48 -18.81
C LEU A 108 6.08 1.53 -17.88
N ALA A 109 7.12 2.02 -17.22
CA ALA A 109 7.86 1.23 -16.21
C ALA A 109 6.95 0.79 -15.05
N THR A 110 6.04 1.64 -14.57
CA THR A 110 5.04 1.22 -13.56
C THR A 110 4.11 0.12 -14.07
N ALA A 111 3.76 0.13 -15.36
CA ALA A 111 2.94 -0.92 -15.97
C ALA A 111 3.67 -2.25 -16.03
N ILE A 112 4.96 -2.25 -16.35
CA ILE A 112 5.79 -3.47 -16.33
C ILE A 112 5.85 -4.06 -14.92
N ASN A 113 6.10 -3.23 -13.90
CA ASN A 113 6.09 -3.70 -12.50
C ASN A 113 4.72 -4.20 -12.05
N SER A 114 3.64 -3.55 -12.50
CA SER A 114 2.27 -3.95 -12.17
C SER A 114 1.93 -5.32 -12.75
N LEU A 115 2.34 -5.60 -14.00
CA LEU A 115 2.17 -6.92 -14.62
C LEU A 115 2.94 -8.00 -13.87
N ALA A 116 4.18 -7.71 -13.46
CA ALA A 116 4.98 -8.67 -12.69
C ALA A 116 4.32 -8.99 -11.34
N LEU A 117 3.88 -7.96 -10.60
CA LEU A 117 3.20 -8.16 -9.32
C LEU A 117 1.85 -8.85 -9.47
N ALA A 118 1.06 -8.51 -10.50
CA ALA A 118 -0.19 -9.19 -10.81
C ALA A 118 0.05 -10.69 -11.04
N SER A 119 1.04 -11.03 -11.87
CA SER A 119 1.38 -12.43 -12.17
C SER A 119 1.79 -13.20 -10.90
N ALA A 120 2.59 -12.59 -10.01
CA ALA A 120 2.99 -13.22 -8.75
C ALA A 120 1.81 -13.41 -7.79
N LEU A 121 0.90 -12.43 -7.69
CA LEU A 121 -0.32 -12.53 -6.89
C LEU A 121 -1.25 -13.62 -7.42
N GLU A 122 -1.47 -13.67 -8.73
CA GLU A 122 -2.28 -14.69 -9.40
C GLU A 122 -1.70 -16.10 -9.21
N ALA A 123 -0.37 -16.24 -9.35
CA ALA A 123 0.32 -17.50 -9.06
C ALA A 123 0.18 -17.92 -7.58
N ALA A 124 0.04 -16.97 -6.66
CA ALA A 124 -0.24 -17.22 -5.25
C ALA A 124 -1.73 -17.51 -4.96
N GLY A 125 -2.60 -17.46 -5.97
CA GLY A 125 -4.05 -17.70 -5.86
C GLY A 125 -4.88 -16.47 -5.48
N VAL A 126 -4.30 -15.26 -5.59
CA VAL A 126 -4.99 -14.00 -5.27
C VAL A 126 -5.67 -13.45 -6.52
N LYS A 127 -6.98 -13.22 -6.44
CA LYS A 127 -7.73 -12.55 -7.51
C LYS A 127 -7.19 -11.13 -7.67
N THR A 128 -6.71 -10.80 -8.87
CA THR A 128 -6.02 -9.53 -9.10
C THR A 128 -6.53 -8.87 -10.37
N ASN A 129 -6.64 -7.54 -10.35
CA ASN A 129 -6.97 -6.73 -11.52
C ASN A 129 -6.03 -5.53 -11.62
N MET A 130 -5.51 -5.29 -12.82
CA MET A 130 -4.69 -4.13 -13.11
C MET A 130 -5.52 -3.06 -13.83
N LEU A 131 -5.60 -1.87 -13.22
CA LEU A 131 -6.22 -0.68 -13.77
C LEU A 131 -5.14 0.33 -14.16
N THR A 132 -5.30 0.98 -15.31
CA THR A 132 -4.29 1.86 -15.91
C THR A 132 -4.82 3.28 -16.06
N ALA A 133 -4.01 4.27 -15.68
CA ALA A 133 -4.36 5.68 -15.89
C ALA A 133 -4.22 6.15 -17.35
N VAL A 134 -3.59 5.33 -18.20
CA VAL A 134 -3.44 5.55 -19.64
C VAL A 134 -4.08 4.37 -20.35
N ARG A 135 -4.94 4.62 -21.35
CA ARG A 135 -5.60 3.55 -22.13
C ARG A 135 -4.55 2.69 -22.84
N MET A 136 -4.54 1.40 -22.54
CA MET A 136 -3.55 0.46 -23.08
C MET A 136 -4.08 -0.97 -23.21
N GLU A 137 -5.33 -1.10 -23.64
CA GLU A 137 -5.93 -2.40 -23.91
C GLU A 137 -5.11 -3.16 -24.99
N PRO A 138 -4.87 -4.49 -24.82
CA PRO A 138 -5.42 -5.40 -23.81
C PRO A 138 -4.56 -5.54 -22.53
N ILE A 139 -3.53 -4.71 -22.32
CA ILE A 139 -2.57 -4.87 -21.20
C ILE A 139 -3.22 -4.62 -19.84
N GLY A 140 -4.06 -3.59 -19.73
CA GLY A 140 -4.79 -3.28 -18.50
C GLY A 140 -6.08 -2.53 -18.80
N GLU A 141 -7.06 -2.69 -17.92
CA GLU A 141 -8.35 -1.99 -18.02
C GLU A 141 -8.15 -0.50 -17.70
N PHE A 142 -8.81 0.40 -18.42
CA PHE A 142 -8.72 1.83 -18.12
C PHE A 142 -9.35 2.15 -16.77
N HIS A 143 -8.68 2.95 -15.95
CA HIS A 143 -9.11 3.26 -14.58
C HIS A 143 -10.51 3.89 -14.55
N ASN A 144 -11.36 3.34 -13.69
CA ASN A 144 -12.66 3.88 -13.34
C ASN A 144 -12.90 3.67 -11.84
N LYS A 145 -13.26 4.75 -11.12
CA LYS A 145 -13.49 4.70 -9.67
C LYS A 145 -14.51 3.63 -9.25
N ARG A 146 -15.68 3.58 -9.91
CA ARG A 146 -16.75 2.64 -9.55
C ARG A 146 -16.28 1.19 -9.73
N ARG A 147 -15.65 0.92 -10.86
CA ARG A 147 -15.09 -0.38 -11.17
C ARG A 147 -14.02 -0.82 -10.14
N ALA A 148 -13.13 0.09 -9.75
CA ALA A 148 -12.12 -0.18 -8.75
C ALA A 148 -12.73 -0.57 -7.40
N ILE A 149 -13.75 0.18 -6.95
CA ILE A 149 -14.47 -0.12 -5.70
C ILE A 149 -15.19 -1.47 -5.79
N GLU A 150 -15.90 -1.75 -6.89
CA GLU A 150 -16.59 -3.04 -7.09
C GLU A 150 -15.61 -4.23 -7.01
N LEU A 151 -14.45 -4.11 -7.64
CA LEU A 151 -13.40 -5.14 -7.60
C LEU A 151 -12.88 -5.36 -6.17
N LEU A 152 -12.57 -4.27 -5.46
CA LEU A 152 -12.14 -4.31 -4.06
C LEU A 152 -13.18 -4.97 -3.16
N GLU A 153 -14.46 -4.66 -3.35
CA GLU A 153 -15.58 -5.26 -2.62
C GLU A 153 -15.79 -6.75 -2.94
N GLN A 154 -15.44 -7.18 -4.15
CA GLN A 154 -15.44 -8.59 -4.57
C GLN A 154 -14.20 -9.36 -4.08
N GLY A 155 -13.31 -8.71 -3.31
CA GLY A 155 -12.10 -9.32 -2.75
C GLY A 155 -10.95 -9.43 -3.76
N HIS A 156 -10.97 -8.65 -4.84
CA HIS A 156 -9.84 -8.56 -5.75
C HIS A 156 -8.81 -7.58 -5.20
N VAL A 157 -7.53 -7.91 -5.35
CA VAL A 157 -6.45 -6.92 -5.23
C VAL A 157 -6.44 -6.07 -6.50
N VAL A 158 -6.48 -4.74 -6.34
CA VAL A 158 -6.50 -3.82 -7.48
C VAL A 158 -5.17 -3.09 -7.58
N ILE A 159 -4.45 -3.28 -8.68
CA ILE A 159 -3.18 -2.60 -8.96
C ILE A 159 -3.45 -1.41 -9.88
N PHE A 160 -3.19 -0.20 -9.40
CA PHE A 160 -3.25 1.03 -10.17
C PHE A 160 -1.88 1.34 -10.78
N SER A 161 -1.85 1.40 -12.09
CA SER A 161 -0.65 1.64 -12.89
C SER A 161 -0.70 2.99 -13.61
N CYS A 162 0.46 3.44 -14.07
CA CYS A 162 0.69 4.71 -14.76
C CYS A 162 0.41 5.95 -13.90
N GLY A 163 0.41 5.81 -12.57
CA GLY A 163 0.25 6.93 -11.63
C GLY A 163 -1.01 7.76 -11.90
N THR A 164 -0.83 9.06 -12.10
CA THR A 164 -1.93 9.99 -12.42
C THR A 164 -2.32 9.98 -13.91
N GLY A 165 -1.53 9.31 -14.77
CA GLY A 165 -1.64 9.40 -16.23
C GLY A 165 -1.05 10.68 -16.83
N ASN A 166 -0.51 11.57 -16.01
CA ASN A 166 0.00 12.88 -16.41
C ASN A 166 1.50 13.01 -16.09
N PRO A 167 2.30 13.59 -17.01
CA PRO A 167 3.67 14.02 -16.70
C PRO A 167 3.72 15.02 -15.53
N PHE A 168 4.91 15.26 -14.99
CA PHE A 168 5.19 16.18 -13.87
C PHE A 168 4.72 15.73 -12.48
N PHE A 169 4.02 14.59 -12.38
CA PHE A 169 3.56 14.03 -11.11
C PHE A 169 4.37 12.79 -10.72
N THR A 170 4.51 12.58 -9.41
CA THR A 170 5.19 11.40 -8.89
C THR A 170 4.22 10.23 -8.71
N THR A 171 4.74 9.05 -8.40
CA THR A 171 3.89 7.92 -7.98
C THR A 171 3.29 8.13 -6.60
N ASP A 172 3.89 8.94 -5.73
CA ASP A 172 3.29 9.30 -4.44
C ASP A 172 2.04 10.17 -4.66
N THR A 173 2.08 11.11 -5.62
CA THR A 173 0.90 11.86 -6.07
C THR A 173 -0.19 10.93 -6.62
N GLY A 174 0.19 9.98 -7.48
CA GLY A 174 -0.75 8.98 -8.00
C GLY A 174 -1.37 8.14 -6.89
N SER A 175 -0.57 7.81 -5.86
CA SER A 175 -1.03 7.04 -4.71
C SER A 175 -2.03 7.82 -3.88
N SER A 176 -1.72 9.05 -3.48
CA SER A 176 -2.67 9.87 -2.71
C SER A 176 -3.99 10.03 -3.47
N LEU A 177 -3.95 10.29 -4.78
CA LEU A 177 -5.15 10.37 -5.62
C LEU A 177 -5.97 9.08 -5.59
N ARG A 178 -5.35 7.92 -5.85
CA ARG A 178 -6.07 6.63 -5.87
C ARG A 178 -6.60 6.25 -4.49
N GLY A 179 -5.83 6.51 -3.43
CA GLY A 179 -6.27 6.27 -2.05
C GLY A 179 -7.53 7.06 -1.70
N ILE A 180 -7.60 8.33 -2.10
CA ILE A 180 -8.79 9.18 -1.92
C ILE A 180 -9.95 8.64 -2.77
N GLU A 181 -9.72 8.34 -4.05
CA GLU A 181 -10.78 7.88 -4.96
C GLU A 181 -11.43 6.58 -4.52
N ILE A 182 -10.63 5.62 -4.02
CA ILE A 182 -11.14 4.36 -3.50
C ILE A 182 -11.59 4.47 -2.04
N GLU A 183 -11.54 5.64 -1.41
CA GLU A 183 -11.96 5.81 -0.01
C GLU A 183 -11.21 4.85 0.92
N ALA A 184 -9.88 4.79 0.76
CA ALA A 184 -9.02 4.01 1.65
C ALA A 184 -9.02 4.61 3.06
N ASP A 185 -9.05 3.74 4.07
CA ASP A 185 -8.96 4.13 5.48
C ASP A 185 -7.55 4.67 5.80
N VAL A 186 -6.54 4.17 5.09
CA VAL A 186 -5.13 4.57 5.23
C VAL A 186 -4.34 4.31 3.95
N MET A 187 -3.37 5.18 3.65
CA MET A 187 -2.33 4.92 2.67
C MET A 187 -1.07 4.40 3.35
N LEU A 188 -0.67 3.16 3.03
CA LEU A 188 0.54 2.53 3.55
C LEU A 188 1.69 2.77 2.58
N LYS A 189 2.67 3.60 2.95
CA LYS A 189 3.86 3.87 2.14
C LYS A 189 4.99 2.92 2.56
N GLY A 190 5.14 1.83 1.81
CA GLY A 190 6.21 0.86 2.01
C GLY A 190 7.56 1.40 1.56
N THR A 191 8.49 1.52 2.50
CA THR A 191 9.88 1.96 2.28
C THR A 191 10.87 0.90 2.73
N ARG A 192 12.17 1.16 2.53
CA ARG A 192 13.27 0.37 3.11
C ARG A 192 13.64 0.81 4.53
N VAL A 193 13.37 2.07 4.86
CA VAL A 193 13.49 2.61 6.22
C VAL A 193 12.18 2.36 6.97
N ASP A 194 12.25 2.26 8.29
CA ASP A 194 11.15 1.84 9.17
C ASP A 194 10.33 3.02 9.72
N GLY A 195 10.36 4.18 9.06
CA GLY A 195 9.57 5.36 9.44
C GLY A 195 10.14 6.68 8.91
N ILE A 196 9.63 7.78 9.47
CA ILE A 196 10.08 9.15 9.24
C ILE A 196 11.03 9.53 10.37
N TYR A 197 12.11 10.21 10.01
CA TYR A 197 13.18 10.61 10.92
C TYR A 197 13.41 12.12 10.86
N THR A 198 14.04 12.67 11.91
CA THR A 198 14.46 14.08 11.96
C THR A 198 15.48 14.44 10.88
N ALA A 199 16.28 13.47 10.44
CA ALA A 199 17.26 13.56 9.36
C ALA A 199 17.36 12.20 8.64
N ASP A 200 18.15 12.11 7.58
CA ASP A 200 18.40 10.84 6.88
C ASP A 200 19.20 9.89 7.78
N PRO A 201 18.62 8.79 8.29
CA PRO A 201 19.28 7.92 9.27
C PRO A 201 20.48 7.17 8.69
N GLU A 202 20.61 7.08 7.36
CA GLU A 202 21.79 6.51 6.70
C GLU A 202 22.97 7.48 6.69
N LYS A 203 22.72 8.78 6.87
CA LYS A 203 23.74 9.84 6.82
C LYS A 203 24.01 10.50 8.16
N ASP A 204 23.00 10.53 9.04
CA ASP A 204 23.04 11.19 10.34
C ASP A 204 22.72 10.17 11.45
N PRO A 205 23.72 9.70 12.20
CA PRO A 205 23.51 8.78 13.31
C PRO A 205 22.68 9.35 14.47
N SER A 206 22.48 10.68 14.52
CA SER A 206 21.64 11.33 15.52
C SER A 206 20.17 11.43 15.10
N ALA A 207 19.81 10.91 13.92
CA ALA A 207 18.44 10.91 13.43
C ALA A 207 17.51 10.14 14.39
N ILE A 208 16.45 10.82 14.86
CA ILE A 208 15.46 10.24 15.76
C ILE A 208 14.19 9.94 14.97
N LYS A 209 13.66 8.72 15.13
CA LYS A 209 12.42 8.30 14.48
C LYS A 209 11.21 8.92 15.17
N PHE A 210 10.26 9.38 14.38
CA PHE A 210 8.93 9.79 14.87
C PHE A 210 8.01 8.57 15.01
N THR A 211 7.21 8.52 16.08
CA THR A 211 6.08 7.57 16.19
C THR A 211 4.89 8.04 15.38
N ASP A 212 4.62 9.34 15.45
CA ASP A 212 3.56 10.06 14.78
C ASP A 212 4.04 11.48 14.44
N ILE A 213 3.45 12.09 13.42
CA ILE A 213 3.76 13.44 12.97
C ILE A 213 2.58 14.03 12.19
N THR A 214 2.35 15.33 12.33
CA THR A 214 1.29 15.99 11.54
C THR A 214 1.77 16.41 10.15
N TYR A 215 0.87 16.54 9.18
CA TYR A 215 1.19 17.12 7.87
C TYR A 215 1.83 18.51 8.01
N ASP A 216 1.30 19.36 8.89
CA ASP A 216 1.84 20.70 9.10
C ASP A 216 3.25 20.68 9.71
N GLU A 217 3.55 19.70 10.56
CA GLU A 217 4.89 19.52 11.10
C GLU A 217 5.89 19.03 10.05
N ILE A 218 5.49 18.12 9.16
CA ILE A 218 6.30 17.71 8.01
C ILE A 218 6.69 18.94 7.18
N TYR A 219 5.72 19.81 6.87
CA TYR A 219 5.99 21.05 6.13
C TYR A 219 6.91 22.00 6.89
N ARG A 220 6.61 22.27 8.17
CA ARG A 220 7.38 23.22 9.00
C ARG A 220 8.83 22.80 9.18
N ARG A 221 9.07 21.49 9.30
CA ARG A 221 10.41 20.90 9.44
C ARG A 221 11.10 20.62 8.10
N GLY A 222 10.39 20.76 6.97
CA GLY A 222 10.93 20.48 5.64
C GLY A 222 11.30 19.01 5.42
N LEU A 223 10.59 18.07 6.06
CA LEU A 223 10.88 16.64 5.96
C LEU A 223 10.45 16.08 4.60
N LYS A 224 11.33 15.30 3.95
CA LYS A 224 11.10 14.75 2.61
C LYS A 224 10.44 13.37 2.68
N VAL A 225 9.16 13.33 3.06
CA VAL A 225 8.38 12.08 3.20
C VAL A 225 7.78 11.63 1.86
N MET A 226 7.13 12.59 1.17
CA MET A 226 6.56 12.51 -0.17
C MET A 226 6.79 13.86 -0.85
N ASP A 227 6.43 14.00 -2.13
CA ASP A 227 6.37 15.33 -2.74
C ASP A 227 5.27 16.20 -2.08
N LEU A 228 5.41 17.52 -2.23
CA LEU A 228 4.50 18.48 -1.60
C LEU A 228 3.06 18.30 -2.09
N THR A 229 2.86 17.97 -3.37
CA THR A 229 1.53 17.78 -3.97
C THR A 229 0.81 16.59 -3.37
N ALA A 230 1.50 15.45 -3.24
CA ALA A 230 0.97 14.25 -2.58
C ALA A 230 0.63 14.53 -1.10
N THR A 231 1.54 15.24 -0.41
CA THR A 231 1.34 15.62 1.00
C THR A 231 0.11 16.51 1.16
N THR A 232 -0.08 17.50 0.27
CA THR A 232 -1.23 18.41 0.32
C THR A 232 -2.52 17.66 0.03
N MET A 233 -2.53 16.76 -0.96
CA MET A 233 -3.71 15.96 -1.26
C MET A 233 -4.15 15.10 -0.07
N CYS A 234 -3.21 14.41 0.59
CA CYS A 234 -3.53 13.62 1.78
C CYS A 234 -4.09 14.49 2.90
N LYS A 235 -3.44 15.63 3.18
CA LYS A 235 -3.86 16.58 4.22
C LYS A 235 -5.30 17.07 3.99
N GLU A 236 -5.57 17.65 2.81
CA GLU A 236 -6.87 18.26 2.47
C GLU A 236 -8.02 17.24 2.46
N ASN A 237 -7.72 15.95 2.28
CA ASN A 237 -8.72 14.88 2.25
C ASN A 237 -8.73 14.01 3.51
N ASN A 238 -7.99 14.41 4.57
CA ASN A 238 -7.87 13.65 5.82
C ASN A 238 -7.47 12.17 5.62
N LEU A 239 -6.68 11.86 4.58
CA LEU A 239 -6.23 10.49 4.31
C LEU A 239 -4.94 10.23 5.10
N PRO A 240 -4.97 9.47 6.21
CA PRO A 240 -3.77 9.20 6.99
C PRO A 240 -2.76 8.38 6.19
N VAL A 241 -1.47 8.58 6.50
CA VAL A 241 -0.37 7.86 5.85
C VAL A 241 0.46 7.16 6.90
N ILE A 242 0.77 5.88 6.70
CA ILE A 242 1.75 5.17 7.53
C ILE A 242 2.98 4.89 6.68
N VAL A 243 4.12 5.45 7.09
CA VAL A 243 5.41 5.16 6.46
C VAL A 243 6.07 4.04 7.26
N PHE A 244 6.34 2.91 6.62
CA PHE A 244 6.82 1.72 7.31
C PHE A 244 7.78 0.91 6.44
N ASP A 245 8.58 0.05 7.08
CA ASP A 245 9.44 -0.89 6.37
C ASP A 245 8.63 -2.08 5.84
N MET A 246 8.56 -2.20 4.52
CA MET A 246 7.86 -3.27 3.81
C MET A 246 8.77 -4.50 3.57
N ASP A 247 10.09 -4.35 3.71
CA ASP A 247 11.05 -5.42 3.43
C ASP A 247 11.12 -6.43 4.59
N THR A 248 10.76 -6.01 5.81
CA THR A 248 10.59 -6.90 6.96
C THR A 248 9.27 -7.67 6.85
N CYS A 249 9.38 -8.98 6.57
CA CYS A 249 8.24 -9.88 6.46
C CYS A 249 7.35 -9.83 7.72
N GLY A 250 6.05 -9.68 7.51
CA GLY A 250 5.03 -9.62 8.56
C GLY A 250 4.66 -8.21 8.99
N ASN A 251 5.48 -7.19 8.70
CA ASN A 251 5.16 -5.81 9.06
C ASN A 251 3.84 -5.33 8.43
N LEU A 252 3.57 -5.69 7.17
CA LEU A 252 2.33 -5.30 6.50
C LEU A 252 1.09 -5.76 7.28
N LYS A 253 1.06 -7.02 7.71
CA LYS A 253 -0.04 -7.55 8.52
C LYS A 253 -0.17 -6.86 9.87
N ARG A 254 0.95 -6.64 10.55
CA ARG A 254 0.99 -5.96 11.86
C ARG A 254 0.45 -4.54 11.77
N VAL A 255 0.88 -3.78 10.77
CA VAL A 255 0.36 -2.44 10.47
C VAL A 255 -1.15 -2.49 10.20
N VAL A 256 -1.61 -3.42 9.37
CA VAL A 256 -3.05 -3.52 9.03
C VAL A 256 -3.91 -3.91 10.24
N ASN A 257 -3.34 -4.61 11.21
CA ASN A 257 -3.97 -4.93 12.49
C ASN A 257 -3.88 -3.79 13.53
N GLY A 258 -3.27 -2.66 13.19
CA GLY A 258 -3.18 -1.48 14.06
C GLY A 258 -2.02 -1.49 15.04
N GLU A 259 -1.03 -2.38 14.88
CA GLU A 259 0.21 -2.30 15.67
C GLU A 259 1.00 -1.04 15.30
N SER A 260 1.63 -0.41 16.30
CA SER A 260 2.45 0.79 16.13
C SER A 260 3.77 0.49 15.40
N ILE A 261 3.68 0.34 14.09
CA ILE A 261 4.80 0.10 13.18
C ILE A 261 4.92 1.28 12.22
N GLY A 262 6.15 1.74 12.00
CA GLY A 262 6.40 2.89 11.15
C GLY A 262 6.24 4.23 11.87
N THR A 263 5.85 5.23 11.09
CA THR A 263 5.41 6.54 11.56
C THR A 263 4.03 6.83 10.98
N LEU A 264 3.08 7.19 11.85
CA LEU A 264 1.77 7.68 11.44
C LEU A 264 1.83 9.16 11.06
N VAL A 265 1.31 9.50 9.90
CA VAL A 265 1.09 10.88 9.45
C VAL A 265 -0.40 11.18 9.44
N HIS A 266 -0.79 12.27 10.10
CA HIS A 266 -2.18 12.69 10.22
C HIS A 266 -2.33 14.22 10.21
N ASN A 267 -3.57 14.69 10.25
CA ASN A 267 -3.87 16.12 10.43
C ASN A 267 -3.65 16.59 11.86
#